data_AF-A0AAU6SEJ4-F1
#
_entry.id   AF-A0AAU6SEJ4-F1
#
_cell.length_a   1.000
_cell.length_b   1.000
_cell.length_c   1.000
_cell.angle_alpha   90.00
_cell.angle_beta   90.00
_cell.angle_gamma   90.00
#
_symmetry.space_group_name_H-M   'P 1'
#
loop_
_entity.id
_entity.type
_entity.pdbx_description
1 polymer ?
#
loop_
_entity_poly.entity_id
_entity_poly.type
_entity_poly.pdbx_seq_one_letter_code
_entity_poly.pdbx_strand_id
1 'polypeptide(L)'
;MIVQATQPTQASSPVEFDTPGAGGITVPTRYVLASGTSFGSKGDGQEKIRASVPAVAERNPHITIQAKVASNHAAILRKDFRAIAEAVRGVAG
;
A
#
# COMPACT_ATOMS: atom_id res chain seq x y z
N MET A 1 -0.48 -8.22 -0.51
CA MET A 1 -1.66 -7.65 0.16
C MET A 1 -1.42 -6.18 0.45
N ILE A 2 -1.57 -5.33 -0.57
CA ILE A 2 -2.44 -4.17 -0.40
C ILE A 2 -3.79 -4.75 -0.83
N VAL A 3 -4.79 -4.82 0.05
CA VAL A 3 -6.11 -5.37 -0.36
C VAL A 3 -6.76 -4.34 -1.27
N GLN A 4 -6.50 -4.44 -2.56
CA GLN A 4 -7.47 -4.09 -3.59
C GLN A 4 -7.05 -4.81 -4.88
N ALA A 5 -7.98 -5.61 -5.41
CA ALA A 5 -7.80 -6.43 -6.61
C ALA A 5 -8.65 -5.86 -7.75
N THR A 6 -8.01 -5.55 -8.89
CA THR A 6 -8.50 -5.79 -10.27
C THR A 6 -7.36 -5.50 -11.27
N GLN A 7 -7.02 -6.47 -12.13
CA GLN A 7 -6.07 -6.41 -13.28
C GLN A 7 -6.85 -6.05 -14.58
N PRO A 8 -6.25 -5.64 -15.75
CA PRO A 8 -5.00 -6.15 -16.37
C PRO A 8 -4.09 -5.17 -17.20
N THR A 9 -2.85 -5.64 -17.48
CA THR A 9 -1.92 -5.47 -18.64
C THR A 9 -1.73 -4.14 -19.43
N GLN A 10 -0.44 -3.69 -19.46
CA GLN A 10 0.37 -2.97 -20.49
C GLN A 10 0.52 -1.42 -20.56
N ALA A 11 1.81 -1.05 -20.65
CA ALA A 11 2.51 0.03 -21.39
C ALA A 11 2.27 1.54 -21.14
N SER A 12 3.33 2.18 -20.59
CA SER A 12 3.92 3.49 -20.94
C SER A 12 3.00 4.66 -21.34
N SER A 13 2.65 5.47 -20.33
CA SER A 13 2.34 6.91 -20.38
C SER A 13 2.49 7.46 -18.95
N PRO A 14 2.77 8.75 -18.72
CA PRO A 14 2.77 9.31 -17.36
C PRO A 14 1.32 9.25 -16.87
N VAL A 15 1.03 8.24 -16.04
CA VAL A 15 -0.29 8.06 -15.45
C VAL A 15 -0.44 9.16 -14.42
N GLU A 16 -1.19 10.21 -14.76
CA GLU A 16 -1.80 11.07 -13.76
C GLU A 16 -2.66 10.17 -12.89
N PHE A 17 -2.20 9.95 -11.66
CA PHE A 17 -2.72 8.94 -10.75
C PHE A 17 -4.02 9.43 -10.09
N ASP A 18 -5.01 9.80 -10.89
CA ASP A 18 -6.38 10.01 -10.41
C ASP A 18 -7.06 8.63 -10.29
N THR A 19 -6.62 7.86 -9.29
CA THR A 19 -7.13 6.50 -9.08
C THR A 19 -8.41 6.57 -8.25
N PRO A 20 -9.59 6.12 -8.75
CA PRO A 20 -10.87 6.25 -8.03
C PRO A 20 -11.00 5.45 -6.73
N GLY A 21 -9.94 4.77 -6.27
CA GLY A 21 -10.01 3.81 -5.17
C GLY A 21 -9.73 4.37 -3.78
N ALA A 22 -8.63 5.12 -3.62
CA ALA A 22 -8.18 5.55 -2.29
C ALA A 22 -8.83 6.87 -1.83
N GLY A 23 -9.20 7.75 -2.76
CA GLY A 23 -9.94 8.98 -2.44
C GLY A 23 -11.34 8.73 -1.86
N GLY A 24 -11.93 7.57 -2.17
CA GLY A 24 -13.26 7.18 -1.68
C GLY A 24 -13.29 6.54 -0.29
N ILE A 25 -12.15 6.42 0.39
CA ILE A 25 -12.09 5.83 1.73
C ILE A 25 -12.70 6.82 2.74
N THR A 26 -13.87 6.48 3.26
CA THR A 26 -14.64 7.30 4.22
C THR A 26 -14.50 6.86 5.67
N VAL A 27 -13.80 5.75 5.92
CA VAL A 27 -13.62 5.18 7.26
C VAL A 27 -12.14 5.15 7.63
N PRO A 28 -11.78 5.34 8.92
CA PRO A 28 -10.39 5.25 9.37
C PRO A 28 -9.73 3.95 8.90
N THR A 29 -8.66 4.09 8.12
CA THR A 29 -7.96 3.00 7.45
C THR A 29 -6.46 3.16 7.65
N ARG A 30 -5.80 2.08 8.08
CA ARG A 30 -4.38 2.08 8.39
C ARG A 30 -3.62 1.10 7.51
N TYR A 31 -2.57 1.58 6.84
CA TYR A 31 -1.77 0.80 5.90
C TYR A 31 -0.40 0.41 6.47
N VAL A 32 0.00 -0.83 6.20
CA VAL A 32 1.38 -1.31 6.33
C VAL A 32 1.89 -1.69 4.93
N LEU A 33 2.93 -1.01 4.47
CA LEU A 33 3.42 -1.13 3.11
C LEU A 33 4.62 -2.08 3.04
N ALA A 34 4.48 -3.17 2.30
CA ALA A 34 5.59 -4.06 1.94
C ALA A 34 6.51 -3.39 0.91
N SER A 35 7.80 -3.71 0.94
CA SER A 35 8.80 -3.17 0.00
C SER A 35 9.24 -4.21 -1.05
N GLY A 36 10.00 -3.76 -2.04
CA GLY A 36 10.58 -4.65 -3.05
C GLY A 36 9.55 -5.22 -4.03
N THR A 37 9.98 -6.22 -4.79
CA THR A 37 9.19 -6.85 -5.86
C THR A 37 8.27 -7.93 -5.31
N SER A 38 7.10 -8.06 -5.94
CA SER A 38 6.21 -9.21 -5.78
C SER A 38 6.45 -10.23 -6.90
N PHE A 39 5.94 -11.44 -6.70
CA PHE A 39 5.89 -12.47 -7.74
C PHE A 39 5.26 -11.91 -9.03
N GLY A 40 5.94 -12.09 -10.15
CA GLY A 40 5.52 -11.59 -11.46
C GLY A 40 5.78 -10.10 -11.74
N SER A 41 6.26 -9.31 -10.77
CA SER A 41 6.66 -7.92 -11.01
C SER A 41 8.08 -7.83 -11.56
N LYS A 42 8.31 -6.87 -12.46
CA LYS A 42 9.63 -6.59 -13.05
C LYS A 42 10.07 -5.18 -12.65
N GLY A 43 11.36 -5.01 -12.36
CA GLY A 43 11.96 -3.72 -12.04
C GLY A 43 11.37 -3.07 -10.78
N ASP A 44 11.29 -1.74 -10.80
CA ASP A 44 10.92 -0.89 -9.66
C ASP A 44 9.45 -0.44 -9.68
N GLY A 45 8.61 -1.02 -10.55
CA GLY A 45 7.24 -0.53 -10.77
C GLY A 45 6.39 -0.48 -9.50
N GLN A 46 6.53 -1.45 -8.60
CA GLN A 46 5.81 -1.44 -7.32
C GLN A 46 6.29 -0.34 -6.38
N GLU A 47 7.58 0.00 -6.46
CA GLU A 47 8.17 1.03 -5.62
C GLU A 47 7.72 2.43 -6.06
N LYS A 48 7.58 2.64 -7.38
CA LYS A 48 7.00 3.87 -7.94
C LYS A 48 5.56 4.10 -7.48
N ILE A 49 4.75 3.05 -7.45
CA ILE A 49 3.38 3.12 -6.91
C ILE A 49 3.41 3.42 -5.40
N ARG A 50 4.31 2.79 -4.64
CA ARG A 50 4.44 3.07 -3.21
C ARG A 50 4.89 4.50 -2.91
N ALA A 51 5.68 5.10 -3.80
CA ALA A 51 6.12 6.49 -3.67
C ALA A 51 4.95 7.49 -3.80
N SER A 52 3.83 7.14 -4.43
CA SER A 52 2.66 8.01 -4.52
C SER A 52 1.74 7.93 -3.30
N VAL A 53 1.89 6.92 -2.43
CA VAL A 53 1.00 6.66 -1.29
C VAL A 53 0.99 7.79 -0.25
N PRO A 54 2.12 8.45 0.10
CA PRO A 54 2.10 9.60 1.01
C PRO A 54 1.17 10.73 0.54
N ALA A 55 1.20 11.07 -0.76
CA ALA A 55 0.35 12.11 -1.33
C ALA A 55 -1.15 11.77 -1.26
N VAL A 56 -1.49 10.47 -1.25
CA VAL A 56 -2.87 10.01 -1.05
C VAL A 56 -3.29 10.15 0.41
N ALA A 57 -2.41 9.81 1.35
CA ALA A 57 -2.67 9.97 2.78
C ALA A 57 -2.81 11.46 3.17
N GLU A 58 -2.05 12.35 2.54
CA GLU A 58 -2.17 13.80 2.74
C GLU A 58 -3.54 14.34 2.28
N ARG A 59 -4.11 13.78 1.21
CA ARG A 59 -5.40 14.22 0.66
C ARG A 59 -6.62 13.64 1.39
N ASN A 60 -6.47 12.52 2.10
CA ASN A 60 -7.56 11.85 2.79
C ASN A 60 -7.21 11.58 4.26
N PRO A 61 -7.78 12.34 5.22
CA PRO A 61 -7.45 12.21 6.64
C PRO A 61 -7.90 10.87 7.26
N HIS A 62 -8.76 10.12 6.58
CA HIS A 62 -9.11 8.77 7.02
C HIS A 62 -7.98 7.76 6.78
N ILE A 63 -6.97 8.10 5.99
CA ILE A 63 -5.86 7.21 5.65
C ILE A 63 -4.66 7.52 6.53
N THR A 64 -4.13 6.49 7.18
CA THR A 64 -2.86 6.57 7.91
C THR A 64 -1.89 5.50 7.42
N ILE A 65 -0.64 5.87 7.14
CA ILE A 65 0.44 4.92 6.88
C ILE A 65 1.11 4.61 8.22
N GLN A 66 0.90 3.40 8.76
CA GLN A 66 1.53 2.98 10.02
C GLN A 66 3.02 2.74 9.84
N ALA A 67 3.38 2.01 8.79
CA ALA A 67 4.74 1.56 8.57
C ALA A 67 4.97 1.20 7.12
N LYS A 68 6.23 1.32 6.70
CA LYS A 68 6.76 0.68 5.52
C LYS A 68 7.84 -0.29 5.97
N VAL A 69 7.73 -1.55 5.56
CA VAL A 69 8.59 -2.64 6.04
C VAL A 69 9.45 -3.17 4.90
N ALA A 70 10.60 -3.76 5.25
CA ALA A 70 11.56 -4.23 4.27
C ALA A 70 11.09 -5.49 3.53
N SER A 71 10.25 -6.33 4.16
CA SER A 71 9.77 -7.54 3.48
C SER A 71 8.79 -7.22 2.36
N ASN A 72 8.78 -8.11 1.37
CA ASN A 72 7.85 -8.05 0.26
C ASN A 72 6.50 -8.68 0.59
N HIS A 73 5.59 -8.62 -0.38
CA HIS A 73 4.21 -9.09 -0.24
C HIS A 73 4.06 -10.55 0.20
N ALA A 74 5.01 -11.42 -0.16
CA ALA A 74 4.96 -12.83 0.21
C ALA A 74 5.48 -13.08 1.64
N ALA A 75 6.38 -12.22 2.13
CA ALA A 75 7.06 -12.41 3.40
C ALA A 75 6.53 -11.53 4.53
N ILE A 76 5.75 -10.48 4.24
CA ILE A 76 5.30 -9.50 5.24
C ILE A 76 4.57 -10.14 6.43
N LEU A 77 3.66 -11.10 6.19
CA LEU A 77 2.95 -11.79 7.27
C LEU A 77 3.86 -12.68 8.11
N ARG A 78 4.94 -13.21 7.53
CA ARG A 78 5.86 -14.12 8.22
C ARG A 78 6.95 -13.35 8.99
N LYS A 79 7.46 -12.27 8.42
CA LYS A 79 8.65 -11.55 8.91
C LYS A 79 8.30 -10.28 9.69
N ASP A 80 7.25 -9.58 9.29
CA ASP A 80 6.88 -8.26 9.84
C ASP A 80 5.50 -8.28 10.52
N PHE A 81 5.06 -9.45 11.01
CA PHE A 81 3.78 -9.61 11.71
C PHE A 81 3.63 -8.67 12.90
N ARG A 82 4.74 -8.25 13.53
CA ARG A 82 4.72 -7.28 14.65
C ARG A 82 4.20 -5.91 14.20
N ALA A 83 4.68 -5.40 13.06
CA ALA A 83 4.21 -4.12 12.52
C ALA A 83 2.70 -4.17 12.19
N ILE A 84 2.22 -5.32 11.73
CA ILE A 84 0.78 -5.56 11.51
C ILE A 84 0.02 -5.59 12.84
N ALA A 85 0.51 -6.34 13.83
CA ALA A 85 -0.13 -6.42 15.13
C ALA A 85 -0.18 -5.07 15.86
N GLU A 86 0.82 -4.21 15.67
CA GLU A 86 0.81 -2.82 16.15
C GLU A 86 -0.25 -1.98 15.43
N ALA A 87 -0.32 -2.09 14.09
CA ALA A 87 -1.34 -1.39 13.31
C ALA A 87 -2.76 -1.76 13.76
N VAL A 88 -3.03 -3.05 14.00
CA VAL A 88 -4.33 -3.56 14.45
C VAL A 88 -4.64 -3.11 15.87
N ARG A 89 -3.67 -3.19 16.79
CA ARG A 89 -3.87 -2.73 18.18
C ARG A 89 -4.19 -1.24 18.27
N GLY A 90 -3.64 -0.43 17.37
CA GLY A 90 -3.97 1.00 17.28
C GLY A 90 -5.43 1.30 16.88
N VAL A 91 -6.21 0.30 16.45
CA VAL A 91 -7.63 0.44 16.10
C VAL A 91 -8.55 -0.09 17.22
N ALA A 92 -8.06 -1.02 18.05
CA ALA A 92 -8.83 -1.64 19.13
C ALA A 92 -8.91 -0.80 20.41
N GLY A 93 -8.72 0.52 20.30
CA GLY A 93 -8.84 1.48 21.40
C GLY A 93 -10.28 1.89 21.65
#